data_AF-A0AB39NY52-F1
#
_entry.id   AF-A0AB39NY52-F1
#
_cell.length_a   1.000
_cell.length_b   1.000
_cell.length_c   1.000
_cell.angle_alpha   90.00
_cell.angle_beta   90.00
_cell.angle_gamma   90.00
#
_symmetry.space_group_name_H-M   'P 1'
#
loop_
_entity.id
_entity.type
_entity.pdbx_description
1 polymer ?
#
loop_
_entity_poly.entity_id
_entity_poly.type
_entity_poly.pdbx_seq_one_letter_code
_entity_poly.pdbx_strand_id
1 'polypeptide(L)'
;MPESMLPATHIVITVALVAWMTTGFTPLPGRWLRWKMFCRATFTIVQLTGTKDGHTEPVNVYDHLSPGSFILGPPQLQTILDHLTASGRYDRIDGIGRVLSARGEQPVKVVASRVVL
;
A
#
# COMPACT_ATOMS: atom_id res chain seq x y z
N MET A 1 43.08 -34.89 -21.50
CA MET A 1 41.72 -34.86 -20.92
C MET A 1 41.71 -33.79 -19.84
N PRO A 2 41.01 -32.65 -20.01
CA PRO A 2 40.92 -31.63 -18.98
C PRO A 2 39.56 -31.75 -18.26
N GLU A 3 39.47 -32.60 -17.24
CA GLU A 3 38.21 -32.92 -16.54
C GLU A 3 37.98 -32.18 -15.21
N SER A 4 38.67 -31.07 -14.92
CA SER A 4 38.63 -30.51 -13.56
C SER A 4 38.54 -28.99 -13.43
N MET A 5 38.07 -28.27 -14.45
CA MET A 5 37.83 -26.81 -14.35
C MET A 5 36.34 -26.41 -14.29
N LEU A 6 35.43 -27.38 -14.32
CA LEU A 6 33.99 -27.16 -14.18
C LEU A 6 33.45 -26.92 -12.75
N PRO A 7 34.16 -27.16 -11.62
CA PRO A 7 33.56 -26.95 -10.29
C PRO A 7 33.68 -25.50 -9.79
N ALA A 8 34.80 -24.82 -10.01
CA ALA A 8 35.05 -23.49 -9.43
C ALA A 8 34.15 -22.41 -10.04
N THR A 9 34.00 -22.40 -11.37
CA THR A 9 33.16 -21.43 -12.07
C THR A 9 31.68 -21.59 -11.71
N HIS A 10 31.19 -22.82 -11.57
CA HIS A 10 29.83 -23.09 -11.12
C HIS A 10 29.57 -22.59 -9.70
N ILE A 11 30.54 -22.77 -8.78
CA ILE A 11 30.43 -22.26 -7.42
C ILE A 11 30.34 -20.73 -7.44
N VAL A 12 31.20 -20.05 -8.19
CA VAL A 12 31.18 -18.58 -8.30
C VAL A 12 29.87 -18.07 -8.87
N ILE A 13 29.36 -18.69 -9.95
CA ILE A 13 28.07 -18.32 -10.55
C ILE A 13 26.93 -18.56 -9.58
N THR A 14 26.96 -19.67 -8.84
CA THR A 14 25.91 -20.00 -7.86
C THR A 14 25.92 -19.03 -6.70
N VAL A 15 27.09 -18.67 -6.16
CA VAL A 15 27.22 -17.68 -5.08
C VAL A 15 26.77 -16.30 -5.56
N ALA A 16 27.14 -15.89 -6.77
CA ALA A 16 26.70 -14.62 -7.35
C ALA A 16 25.18 -14.59 -7.55
N LEU A 17 24.59 -15.69 -8.04
CA LEU A 17 23.15 -15.82 -8.19
C LEU A 17 22.43 -15.80 -6.84
N VAL A 18 22.95 -16.51 -5.84
CA VAL A 18 22.40 -16.51 -4.48
C VAL A 18 22.50 -15.13 -3.84
N ALA A 19 23.62 -14.41 -3.99
CA ALA A 19 23.79 -13.04 -3.52
C ALA A 19 22.85 -12.04 -4.21
N TRP A 20 22.62 -12.22 -5.52
CA TRP A 20 21.63 -11.42 -6.25
C TRP A 20 20.20 -11.77 -5.80
N MET A 21 19.90 -13.04 -5.60
CA MET A 21 18.62 -13.46 -5.05
C MET A 21 18.42 -12.86 -3.66
N THR A 22 19.39 -12.96 -2.74
CA THR A 22 19.26 -12.42 -1.37
C THR A 22 19.08 -10.91 -1.35
N THR A 23 19.77 -10.15 -2.21
CA THR A 23 19.53 -8.71 -2.37
C THR A 23 18.16 -8.40 -3.01
N GLY A 24 17.67 -9.28 -3.89
CA GLY A 24 16.31 -9.22 -4.43
C GLY A 24 15.21 -9.70 -3.47
N PHE A 25 15.58 -10.39 -2.39
CA PHE A 25 14.71 -10.94 -1.34
C PHE A 25 14.84 -10.21 0.01
N THR A 26 15.74 -9.22 0.15
CA THR A 26 15.82 -8.39 1.35
C THR A 26 14.48 -7.68 1.55
N PRO A 27 13.77 -7.95 2.66
CA PRO A 27 12.44 -7.43 2.89
C PRO A 27 12.55 -5.94 3.22
N LEU A 28 12.17 -5.08 2.28
CA LEU A 28 11.73 -3.75 2.66
C LEU A 28 10.43 -3.89 3.47
N PRO A 29 10.21 -3.04 4.48
CA PRO A 29 9.32 -3.33 5.59
C PRO A 29 7.89 -3.50 5.05
N GLY A 30 7.09 -4.38 5.65
CA GLY A 30 5.72 -4.64 5.21
C GLY A 30 5.39 -6.14 5.25
N ARG A 31 4.99 -6.62 6.44
CA ARG A 31 4.80 -8.04 6.75
C ARG A 31 3.77 -8.77 5.85
N TRP A 32 2.91 -8.01 5.14
CA TRP A 32 1.82 -8.50 4.30
C TRP A 32 2.10 -8.52 2.79
N LEU A 33 3.11 -7.81 2.30
CA LEU A 33 3.33 -7.55 0.87
C LEU A 33 4.58 -8.24 0.29
N ARG A 34 4.87 -9.47 0.75
CA ARG A 34 6.13 -10.21 0.48
C ARG A 34 6.26 -10.82 -0.93
N TRP A 35 5.34 -10.55 -1.84
CA TRP A 35 5.40 -11.04 -3.23
C TRP A 35 5.68 -9.88 -4.20
N LYS A 36 6.66 -10.04 -5.10
CA LYS A 36 7.08 -8.99 -6.07
C LYS A 36 5.94 -8.43 -6.94
N MET A 37 4.86 -9.19 -7.15
CA MET A 37 3.66 -8.68 -7.85
C MET A 37 2.87 -7.66 -7.00
N PHE A 38 2.91 -7.75 -5.67
CA PHE A 38 2.22 -6.82 -4.79
C PHE A 38 3.09 -5.65 -4.33
N CYS A 39 4.42 -5.75 -4.37
CA CYS A 39 5.36 -4.70 -3.91
C CYS A 39 5.23 -3.33 -4.60
N ARG A 40 4.41 -3.19 -5.65
CA ARG A 40 4.16 -1.91 -6.33
C ARG A 40 2.86 -1.22 -5.94
N ALA A 41 1.95 -1.92 -5.27
CA ALA A 41 0.65 -1.36 -4.90
C ALA A 41 0.71 -0.78 -3.49
N THR A 42 0.16 0.43 -3.34
CA THR A 42 -0.02 1.09 -2.05
C THR A 42 -1.46 0.87 -1.62
N PHE A 43 -1.67 0.30 -0.44
CA PHE A 43 -2.99 0.01 0.10
C PHE A 43 -3.24 0.84 1.34
N THR A 44 -4.42 1.43 1.45
CA THR A 44 -4.80 2.29 2.58
C THR A 44 -5.98 1.66 3.30
N ILE A 45 -5.76 1.19 4.52
CA ILE A 45 -6.81 0.68 5.39
C ILE A 45 -7.19 1.81 6.34
N VAL A 46 -8.41 2.33 6.20
CA VAL A 46 -8.90 3.47 6.99
C VAL A 46 -10.24 3.16 7.61
N GLN A 47 -10.44 3.72 8.80
CA GLN A 47 -11.72 3.82 9.47
C GLN A 47 -12.09 5.30 9.49
N LEU A 48 -13.17 5.63 8.79
CA LEU A 48 -13.60 7.00 8.54
C LEU A 48 -14.98 7.24 9.14
N THR A 49 -15.17 8.47 9.61
CA THR A 49 -16.43 8.98 10.11
C THR A 49 -16.76 10.25 9.34
N GLY A 50 -17.90 10.24 8.68
CA GLY A 50 -18.46 11.39 7.99
C GLY A 50 -19.40 12.11 8.93
N THR A 51 -19.36 13.45 8.90
CA THR A 51 -20.31 14.32 9.58
C THR A 51 -21.17 15.02 8.54
N LYS A 52 -22.49 14.93 8.72
CA LYS A 52 -23.47 15.66 7.91
C LYS A 52 -24.54 16.25 8.82
N ASP A 53 -24.76 17.56 8.75
CA ASP A 53 -25.80 18.26 9.53
C ASP A 53 -25.74 17.94 11.04
N GLY A 54 -24.53 17.78 11.57
CA GLY A 54 -24.29 17.44 12.99
C GLY A 54 -24.43 15.95 13.34
N HIS A 55 -24.83 15.09 12.40
CA HIS A 55 -24.88 13.64 12.57
C HIS A 55 -23.61 12.97 12.07
N THR A 56 -23.16 11.92 12.75
CA THR A 56 -21.97 11.16 12.35
C THR A 56 -22.30 9.74 11.94
N GLU A 57 -21.72 9.29 10.84
CA GLU A 57 -21.86 7.92 10.35
C GLU A 57 -20.53 7.36 9.83
N PRO A 58 -20.34 6.02 9.86
CA PRO A 58 -19.16 5.40 9.27
C PRO A 58 -19.15 5.57 7.75
N VAL A 59 -17.99 5.89 7.18
CA VAL A 59 -17.82 6.07 5.73
C VAL A 59 -17.04 4.90 5.16
N ASN A 60 -17.65 4.20 4.21
CA ASN A 60 -17.01 3.14 3.46
C ASN A 60 -16.52 3.65 2.09
N VAL A 61 -15.24 4.02 2.00
CA VAL A 61 -14.63 4.51 0.75
C VAL A 61 -14.51 3.43 -0.33
N TYR A 62 -14.57 2.15 0.03
CA TYR A 62 -14.44 1.05 -0.92
C TYR A 62 -15.67 0.90 -1.82
N ASP A 63 -16.83 1.43 -1.41
CA ASP A 63 -18.05 1.44 -2.23
C ASP A 63 -17.93 2.37 -3.46
N HIS A 64 -16.92 3.23 -3.47
CA HIS A 64 -16.63 4.17 -4.57
C HIS A 64 -15.55 3.66 -5.53
N LEU A 65 -15.00 2.47 -5.30
CA LEU A 65 -14.02 1.87 -6.18
C LEU A 65 -14.70 1.10 -7.32
N SER A 66 -14.06 1.10 -8.49
CA SER A 66 -14.51 0.24 -9.59
C SER A 66 -14.50 -1.23 -9.15
N PRO A 67 -15.47 -2.05 -9.59
CA PRO A 67 -15.50 -3.47 -9.28
C PRO A 67 -14.15 -4.14 -9.59
N GLY A 68 -13.59 -4.86 -8.61
CA GLY A 68 -12.28 -5.50 -8.71
C GLY A 68 -11.08 -4.61 -8.35
N SER A 69 -11.29 -3.32 -8.10
CA SER A 69 -10.27 -2.41 -7.58
C SER A 69 -10.29 -2.39 -6.05
N PHE A 70 -9.23 -2.91 -5.44
CA PHE A 70 -9.01 -2.89 -3.99
C PHE A 70 -7.73 -2.14 -3.60
N ILE A 71 -7.00 -1.62 -4.60
CA ILE A 71 -5.81 -0.79 -4.40
C ILE A 71 -6.29 0.64 -4.19
N LEU A 72 -6.19 1.12 -2.95
CA LEU A 72 -6.50 2.49 -2.58
C LEU A 72 -5.23 3.17 -2.06
N GLY A 73 -4.59 3.97 -2.90
CA GLY A 73 -3.49 4.83 -2.47
C GLY A 73 -3.99 6.11 -1.78
N PRO A 74 -3.13 6.81 -1.01
CA PRO A 74 -3.48 8.10 -0.40
C PRO A 74 -4.04 9.15 -1.38
N PRO A 75 -3.52 9.30 -2.62
CA PRO A 75 -4.08 10.24 -3.58
C PRO A 75 -5.51 9.88 -4.02
N GLN A 76 -5.77 8.59 -4.24
CA GLN A 76 -7.10 8.10 -4.61
C GLN A 76 -8.09 8.24 -3.45
N LEU A 77 -7.63 7.97 -2.21
CA LEU A 77 -8.43 8.25 -1.02
C LEU A 77 -8.82 9.73 -0.96
N GLN A 78 -7.87 10.64 -1.18
CA GLN A 78 -8.18 12.08 -1.23
C GLN A 78 -9.22 12.40 -2.32
N THR A 79 -9.11 11.81 -3.51
CA THR A 79 -10.09 12.03 -4.59
C THR A 79 -11.51 11.60 -4.18
N ILE A 80 -11.65 10.46 -3.48
CA ILE A 80 -12.94 10.00 -2.99
C ILE A 80 -13.49 10.97 -1.93
N LEU A 81 -12.64 11.40 -0.99
CA LEU A 81 -13.04 12.38 0.05
C LEU A 81 -13.45 13.72 -0.56
N ASP A 82 -12.72 14.20 -1.57
CA ASP A 82 -13.04 15.43 -2.30
C ASP A 82 -14.38 15.28 -3.02
N HIS A 83 -14.65 14.13 -3.65
CA HIS A 83 -15.94 13.87 -4.28
C HIS A 83 -17.10 13.84 -3.27
N LEU A 84 -16.91 13.16 -2.15
CA LEU A 84 -17.92 13.05 -1.08
C LEU A 84 -18.24 14.40 -0.42
N THR A 85 -17.25 15.27 -0.29
CA THR A 85 -17.46 16.63 0.25
C THR A 85 -18.03 17.57 -0.81
N ALA A 86 -17.51 17.56 -2.04
CA ALA A 86 -18.01 18.40 -3.13
C ALA A 86 -19.44 18.07 -3.56
N SER A 87 -19.86 16.81 -3.44
CA SER A 87 -21.25 16.40 -3.67
C SER A 87 -22.20 16.76 -2.53
N GLY A 88 -21.68 17.27 -1.40
CA GLY A 88 -22.45 17.62 -0.22
C GLY A 88 -22.93 16.41 0.60
N ARG A 89 -22.45 15.20 0.30
CA ARG A 89 -22.75 13.98 1.07
C ARG A 89 -22.30 14.11 2.53
N TYR A 90 -21.12 14.69 2.74
CA TYR A 90 -20.58 15.00 4.06
C TYR A 90 -20.05 16.43 4.09
N ASP A 91 -20.27 17.11 5.21
CA ASP A 91 -19.68 18.43 5.46
C ASP A 91 -18.21 18.28 5.87
N ARG A 92 -17.91 17.17 6.56
CA ARG A 92 -16.57 16.85 7.06
C ARG A 92 -16.38 15.34 7.16
N ILE A 93 -15.17 14.87 6.88
CA ILE A 93 -14.78 13.47 7.10
C ILE A 93 -13.50 13.46 7.92
N ASP A 94 -13.46 12.64 8.98
CA ASP A 94 -12.28 12.42 9.79
C ASP A 94 -12.03 10.92 9.98
N GLY A 95 -10.82 10.56 10.37
CA GLY A 95 -10.53 9.17 10.71
C GLY A 95 -9.05 8.87 10.81
N ILE A 96 -8.78 7.58 10.98
CA ILE A 96 -7.43 7.04 11.16
C ILE A 96 -7.27 5.80 10.30
N GLY A 97 -6.02 5.45 10.02
CA GLY A 97 -5.72 4.28 9.23
C GLY A 97 -4.24 3.99 9.14
N ARG A 98 -3.92 3.05 8.25
CA ARG A 98 -2.56 2.63 7.95
C ARG A 98 -2.40 2.46 6.45
N VAL A 99 -1.28 2.94 5.93
CA VAL A 99 -0.86 2.74 4.55
C VAL A 99 0.18 1.62 4.53
N LEU A 100 -0.09 0.60 3.73
CA LEU A 100 0.79 -0.51 3.45
C LEU A 100 1.45 -0.25 2.10
N SER A 101 2.75 -0.03 2.11
CA SER A 101 3.55 0.23 0.90
C SER A 101 4.87 -0.54 0.94
N ALA A 102 5.66 -0.42 -0.13
CA ALA A 102 7.03 -0.92 -0.15
C ALA A 102 7.93 -0.33 0.95
N ARG A 103 7.55 0.81 1.56
CA ARG A 103 8.30 1.42 2.68
C ARG A 103 7.89 0.91 4.05
N GLY A 104 6.93 -0.02 4.12
CA GLY A 104 6.34 -0.44 5.37
C GLY A 104 4.93 0.02 5.57
N GLU A 105 4.50 -0.27 6.78
CA GLU A 105 3.23 0.18 7.32
C GLU A 105 3.44 1.55 7.97
N GLN A 106 2.73 2.55 7.47
CA GLN A 106 2.79 3.94 7.92
C GLN A 106 1.42 4.35 8.44
N PRO A 107 1.32 5.12 9.53
CA PRO A 107 0.04 5.68 9.94
C PRO A 107 -0.48 6.64 8.86
N VAL A 108 -1.79 6.74 8.75
CA VAL A 108 -2.45 7.81 7.98
C VAL A 108 -3.62 8.33 8.81
N LYS A 109 -3.88 9.62 8.71
CA LYS A 109 -5.05 10.26 9.32
C LYS A 109 -5.84 10.97 8.24
N VAL A 110 -7.14 11.06 8.45
CA VAL A 110 -7.99 11.99 7.72
C VAL A 110 -8.45 13.03 8.73
N VAL A 111 -8.11 14.29 8.48
CA VAL A 111 -8.47 15.41 9.35
C VAL A 111 -9.10 16.48 8.49
N ALA A 112 -10.32 16.87 8.81
CA ALA A 112 -11.09 17.85 8.04
C ALA A 112 -11.10 17.52 6.53
N SER A 113 -11.38 16.26 6.20
CA SER A 113 -11.46 15.71 4.84
C SER A 113 -10.12 15.70 4.07
N ARG A 114 -8.99 15.90 4.76
CA ARG A 114 -7.64 15.85 4.19
C ARG A 114 -6.85 14.65 4.70
N VAL A 115 -6.24 13.92 3.78
CA VAL A 115 -5.34 12.80 4.07
C VAL A 115 -3.98 13.35 4.53
N VAL A 116 -3.51 12.90 5.69
CA VAL A 116 -2.26 13.28 6.34
C VAL A 116 -1.45 12.02 6.63
N LEU A 117 -0.21 11.96 6.13
CA LEU A 117 0.74 10.84 6.28
C LEU A 117 1.77 11.10 7.39
#